data_AF-A0A4S8KYN4-F1
#
_entry.id   AF-A0A4S8KYN4-F1
#
_cell.length_a   1.000
_cell.length_b   1.000
_cell.length_c   1.000
_cell.angle_alpha   90.00
_cell.angle_beta   90.00
_cell.angle_gamma   90.00
#
_symmetry.space_group_name_H-M   'P 1'
#
loop_
_entity.id
_entity.type
_entity.pdbx_description
1 polymer ?
#
loop_
_entity_poly.entity_id
_entity_poly.type
_entity_poly.pdbx_seq_one_letter_code
_entity_poly.pdbx_strand_id
1 'polypeptide(L)'
;MFSCYVAINNPSFIFLCPAPLYPPSCNGVTNTYERDLTKYGSRIYVLVPCNKIRASNMTAKRLMNNPKITILQNNVATDRQDDHELLRNLRIRNVQTGSKKDLAANGLFYALSHEPATEIFRTQLQTDPDGYIVSVPGTTRTSVRGVFAAV
;
A
#
# COMPACT_ATOMS: atom_id res chain seq x y z
N MET A 1 -7.42 6.12 -5.70
CA MET A 1 -7.16 4.64 -5.70
C MET A 1 -5.67 4.38 -5.85
N PHE A 2 -5.02 3.88 -4.79
CA PHE A 2 -3.56 3.87 -4.61
C PHE A 2 -3.12 2.52 -4.03
N SER A 3 -2.40 1.66 -4.78
CA SER A 3 -2.15 0.27 -4.37
C SER A 3 -0.71 -0.18 -4.57
N CYS A 4 0.01 -0.32 -3.46
CA CYS A 4 1.24 -1.09 -3.38
C CYS A 4 1.00 -2.39 -2.60
N TYR A 5 1.62 -3.48 -3.04
CA TYR A 5 1.47 -4.79 -2.40
C TYR A 5 2.78 -5.18 -1.73
N VAL A 6 2.69 -5.70 -0.52
CA VAL A 6 3.82 -6.29 0.18
C VAL A 6 3.53 -7.77 0.36
N ALA A 7 4.33 -8.62 -0.27
CA ALA A 7 4.23 -10.06 -0.13
C ALA A 7 5.30 -10.54 0.85
N ILE A 8 4.92 -11.35 1.83
CA ILE A 8 5.83 -11.90 2.83
C ILE A 8 5.90 -13.40 2.64
N ASN A 9 7.12 -13.90 2.51
CA ASN A 9 7.38 -15.32 2.55
C ASN A 9 7.83 -15.62 3.99
N ASN A 10 6.92 -16.10 4.84
CA ASN A 10 7.25 -16.65 6.15
C ASN A 10 6.24 -17.78 6.49
N PRO A 11 6.70 -19.00 6.83
CA PRO A 11 5.81 -20.11 7.18
C PRO A 11 4.97 -19.87 8.45
N SER A 12 5.39 -18.98 9.35
CA SER A 12 4.71 -18.65 10.61
C SER A 12 3.74 -17.46 10.49
N PHE A 13 3.75 -16.72 9.38
CA PHE A 13 2.92 -15.52 9.20
C PHE A 13 1.80 -15.82 8.20
N ILE A 14 0.71 -16.34 8.74
CA ILE A 14 -0.50 -16.74 8.04
C ILE A 14 -1.50 -15.59 8.19
N PHE A 15 -1.92 -14.96 7.10
CA PHE A 15 -2.92 -13.89 7.18
C PHE A 15 -4.11 -14.14 6.26
N LEU A 16 -5.28 -14.25 6.92
CA LEU A 16 -6.60 -14.51 6.36
C LEU A 16 -7.31 -13.19 6.09
N CYS A 17 -6.84 -12.42 5.10
CA CYS A 17 -7.64 -11.31 4.61
C CYS A 17 -8.17 -11.65 3.22
N PRO A 18 -9.46 -12.00 3.07
CA PRO A 18 -10.11 -12.09 1.77
C PRO A 18 -10.37 -10.67 1.24
N ALA A 19 -9.31 -9.90 1.01
CA ALA A 19 -9.41 -8.58 0.42
C ALA A 19 -9.47 -8.71 -1.11
N PRO A 20 -10.43 -8.07 -1.79
CA PRO A 20 -10.47 -8.06 -3.25
C PRO A 20 -9.18 -7.45 -3.81
N LEU A 21 -8.68 -7.99 -4.92
CA LEU A 21 -7.54 -7.41 -5.63
C LEU A 21 -7.94 -6.03 -6.17
N TYR A 22 -7.42 -4.97 -5.55
CA TYR A 22 -7.59 -3.61 -6.02
C TYR A 22 -6.93 -3.43 -7.39
N PRO A 23 -7.46 -2.56 -8.28
CA PRO A 23 -6.84 -2.30 -9.56
C PRO A 23 -5.47 -1.62 -9.39
N PRO A 24 -4.53 -1.89 -10.31
CA PRO A 24 -3.16 -1.41 -10.21
C PRO A 24 -3.14 0.12 -10.30
N SER A 25 -2.54 0.77 -9.31
CA SER A 25 -2.43 2.23 -9.28
C SER A 25 -1.07 2.67 -8.74
N CYS A 26 -0.49 3.65 -9.41
CA CYS A 26 0.92 4.05 -9.29
C CYS A 26 1.27 4.93 -8.08
N ASN A 27 0.47 4.91 -7.04
CA ASN A 27 0.50 5.97 -6.05
C ASN A 27 0.95 5.44 -4.69
N GLY A 28 2.12 5.94 -4.28
CA GLY A 28 2.61 5.98 -2.89
C GLY A 28 2.99 4.64 -2.27
N VAL A 29 4.25 4.50 -1.85
CA VAL A 29 4.61 3.54 -0.79
C VAL A 29 4.65 4.34 0.50
N THR A 30 3.63 4.21 1.34
CA THR A 30 3.62 4.88 2.65
C THR A 30 4.61 4.20 3.58
N ASN A 31 5.32 5.03 4.35
CA ASN A 31 6.47 4.67 5.21
C ASN A 31 6.14 3.71 6.37
N THR A 32 4.89 3.23 6.48
CA THR A 32 4.33 2.68 7.70
C THR A 32 4.67 1.22 7.92
N TYR A 33 4.96 0.44 6.87
CA TYR A 33 5.03 -1.03 7.02
C TYR A 33 6.43 -1.64 7.01
N GLU A 34 7.48 -0.88 6.66
CA GLU A 34 8.85 -1.42 6.64
C GLU A 34 9.28 -1.94 8.01
N ARG A 35 9.10 -1.12 9.05
CA ARG A 35 9.64 -1.40 10.39
C ARG A 35 8.94 -2.57 11.08
N ASP A 36 7.68 -2.81 10.77
CA ASP A 36 6.90 -3.86 11.41
C ASP A 36 6.96 -5.16 10.63
N LEU A 37 6.91 -5.12 9.31
CA LEU A 37 6.97 -6.34 8.51
C LEU A 37 8.36 -6.98 8.53
N THR A 38 9.45 -6.20 8.65
CA THR A 38 10.84 -6.73 8.73
C THR A 38 11.15 -7.49 10.01
N LYS A 39 10.36 -7.28 11.07
CA LYS A 39 10.46 -8.06 12.33
C LYS A 39 9.97 -9.48 12.14
N TYR A 40 8.90 -9.66 11.38
CA TYR A 40 8.22 -10.94 11.24
C TYR A 40 8.56 -11.67 9.95
N GLY A 41 8.81 -11.00 8.82
CA GLY A 41 9.12 -11.65 7.55
C GLY A 41 10.56 -12.17 7.46
N SER A 42 10.75 -13.38 6.92
CA SER A 42 12.09 -13.84 6.53
C SER A 42 12.50 -13.23 5.18
N ARG A 43 11.57 -13.08 4.24
CA ARG A 43 11.77 -12.33 2.99
C ARG A 43 10.53 -11.54 2.61
N ILE A 44 10.74 -10.28 2.24
CA ILE A 44 9.67 -9.32 1.95
C ILE A 44 9.83 -8.84 0.51
N TYR A 45 8.78 -8.98 -0.28
CA TYR A 45 8.71 -8.49 -1.64
C TYR A 45 7.79 -7.28 -1.69
N VAL A 46 8.29 -6.15 -2.18
CA VAL A 46 7.48 -4.95 -2.39
C VAL A 46 7.19 -4.84 -3.88
N LEU A 47 5.93 -5.05 -4.26
CA LEU A 47 5.46 -4.91 -5.64
C LEU A 47 5.08 -3.46 -5.88
N VAL A 48 5.76 -2.82 -6.82
CA VAL A 48 5.48 -1.45 -7.24
C VAL A 48 5.03 -1.48 -8.70
N PRO A 49 3.79 -1.06 -9.02
CA PRO A 49 3.29 -1.02 -10.40
C PRO A 49 4.08 -0.07 -11.30
N CYS A 50 4.71 0.94 -10.71
CA CYS A 50 5.44 1.99 -11.41
C CYS A 50 6.96 1.78 -11.40
N ASN A 51 7.64 2.43 -12.35
CA ASN A 51 9.10 2.41 -12.48
C ASN A 51 9.83 3.28 -11.42
N LYS A 52 9.09 4.00 -10.58
CA LYS A 52 9.62 4.84 -9.51
C LYS A 52 8.85 4.59 -8.23
N ILE A 53 9.59 4.50 -7.12
CA ILE A 53 9.01 4.42 -5.79
C ILE A 53 8.64 5.84 -5.37
N ARG A 54 7.35 6.07 -5.12
CA ARG A 54 6.87 7.35 -4.59
C ARG A 54 6.94 7.30 -3.07
N ALA A 55 8.13 7.59 -2.54
CA ALA A 55 8.43 7.68 -1.12
C ALA A 55 9.45 8.79 -0.86
N SER A 56 9.65 9.19 0.40
CA SER A 56 10.73 10.13 0.73
C SER A 56 12.09 9.54 0.37
N ASN A 57 13.06 10.37 -0.02
CA ASN A 57 14.41 9.92 -0.37
C ASN A 57 15.06 9.08 0.75
N MET A 58 14.76 9.41 2.01
CA MET A 58 15.26 8.67 3.17
C MET A 58 14.64 7.28 3.26
N THR A 59 13.32 7.16 3.07
CA THR A 59 12.61 5.88 3.10
C THR A 59 13.07 4.96 1.96
N ALA A 60 13.17 5.51 0.74
CA ALA A 60 13.62 4.72 -0.41
C ALA A 60 15.02 4.12 -0.17
N LYS A 61 15.95 4.91 0.39
CA LYS A 61 17.29 4.41 0.78
C LYS A 61 17.21 3.32 1.86
N ARG A 62 16.35 3.47 2.87
CA ARG A 62 16.17 2.45 3.92
C ARG A 62 15.69 1.13 3.35
N LEU A 63 14.67 1.17 2.50
CA LEU A 63 14.12 0.00 1.81
C LEU A 63 15.17 -0.70 0.94
N MET A 64 15.95 0.06 0.17
CA MET A 64 17.02 -0.48 -0.69
C MET A 64 18.19 -1.06 0.10
N ASN A 65 18.50 -0.50 1.27
CA ASN A 65 19.61 -0.96 2.11
C ASN A 65 19.25 -2.19 2.97
N ASN A 66 17.98 -2.60 3.01
CA ASN A 66 17.53 -3.69 3.86
C ASN A 66 17.66 -5.05 3.14
N PRO A 67 18.50 -5.97 3.62
CA PRO A 67 18.77 -7.25 2.93
C PRO A 67 17.57 -8.19 2.88
N LYS A 68 16.57 -8.00 3.74
CA LYS A 68 15.33 -8.81 3.74
C LYS A 68 14.32 -8.36 2.69
N ILE A 69 14.48 -7.15 2.15
CA ILE A 69 13.50 -6.51 1.27
C ILE A 69 13.97 -6.62 -0.18
N THR A 70 13.10 -7.10 -1.06
CA THR A 70 13.31 -7.13 -2.50
C THR A 70 12.22 -6.30 -3.17
N ILE A 71 12.62 -5.24 -3.87
CA ILE A 71 11.67 -4.35 -4.55
C ILE A 71 11.50 -4.82 -6.00
N LEU A 72 10.28 -5.17 -6.36
CA LEU A 72 9.91 -5.60 -7.70
C LEU A 72 9.13 -4.47 -8.38
N GLN A 73 9.84 -3.67 -9.18
CA GLN A 73 9.25 -2.58 -9.95
C GLN A 73 8.52 -3.08 -11.19
N ASN A 74 7.55 -2.30 -11.68
CA ASN A 74 6.70 -2.65 -12.82
C ASN A 74 5.96 -3.98 -12.67
N ASN A 75 5.73 -4.46 -11.44
CA ASN A 75 5.04 -5.72 -11.19
C ASN A 75 3.76 -5.46 -10.42
N VAL A 76 2.69 -6.16 -10.80
CA VAL A 76 1.37 -6.08 -10.17
C VAL A 76 0.89 -7.48 -9.79
N ALA A 77 0.26 -7.60 -8.64
CA ALA A 77 -0.44 -8.82 -8.27
C ALA A 77 -1.70 -8.97 -9.16
N THR A 78 -1.85 -10.12 -9.81
CA THR A 78 -2.99 -10.40 -10.70
C THR A 78 -3.90 -11.48 -10.17
N ASP A 79 -3.34 -12.48 -9.51
CA ASP A 79 -4.12 -13.60 -9.00
C ASP A 79 -3.51 -14.14 -7.71
N ARG A 80 -4.37 -14.60 -6.82
CA ARG A 80 -4.02 -15.11 -5.50
C ARG A 80 -4.33 -16.61 -5.48
N GLN A 81 -3.28 -17.42 -5.32
CA GLN A 81 -3.41 -18.86 -5.23
C GLN A 81 -3.42 -19.27 -3.75
N ASP A 82 -4.63 -19.53 -3.28
CA ASP A 82 -4.91 -19.95 -1.91
C ASP A 82 -5.12 -21.45 -1.81
N ASP A 83 -4.64 -22.05 -0.73
CA ASP A 83 -4.91 -23.43 -0.33
C ASP A 83 -5.67 -23.37 0.99
N HIS A 84 -6.99 -23.62 0.94
CA HIS A 84 -7.87 -23.63 2.13
C HIS A 84 -7.57 -22.44 3.06
N GLU A 85 -7.91 -21.23 2.61
CA GLU A 85 -7.79 -19.98 3.40
C GLU A 85 -6.36 -19.38 3.47
N LEU A 86 -5.32 -20.16 3.20
CA LEU A 86 -3.91 -19.73 3.25
C LEU A 86 -3.38 -19.30 1.88
N LEU A 87 -2.77 -18.12 1.79
CA LEU A 87 -1.97 -17.75 0.61
C LEU A 87 -0.74 -18.67 0.52
N ARG A 88 -0.55 -19.34 -0.62
CA ARG A 88 0.71 -20.04 -0.92
C ARG A 88 1.51 -19.36 -2.01
N ASN A 89 0.82 -18.90 -3.05
CA ASN A 89 1.44 -18.33 -4.23
C ASN A 89 0.68 -17.08 -4.68
N LEU A 90 1.43 -16.12 -5.21
CA LEU A 90 0.89 -14.91 -5.79
C LEU A 90 1.33 -14.84 -7.26
N ARG A 91 0.37 -14.82 -8.18
CA ARG A 91 0.67 -14.61 -9.60
C ARG A 91 0.85 -13.12 -9.85
N ILE A 92 2.07 -12.74 -10.19
CA ILE A 92 2.44 -11.37 -10.54
C ILE A 92 2.55 -11.22 -12.05
N ARG A 93 2.20 -10.04 -12.55
CA ARG A 93 2.38 -9.65 -13.95
C ARG A 93 3.28 -8.43 -14.02
N ASN A 94 4.26 -8.47 -14.92
CA ASN A 94 5.03 -7.31 -15.27
C ASN A 94 4.23 -6.42 -16.22
N VAL A 95 4.06 -5.14 -15.87
CA VAL A 95 3.26 -4.17 -16.63
C VAL A 95 3.98 -3.73 -17.92
N GLN A 96 5.32 -3.72 -17.93
CA GLN A 96 6.10 -3.35 -19.11
C GLN A 96 6.23 -4.49 -20.10
N THR A 97 6.54 -5.71 -19.63
CA THR A 97 6.81 -6.85 -20.51
C THR A 97 5.60 -7.76 -20.73
N GLY A 98 4.56 -7.64 -19.91
CA GLY A 98 3.40 -8.52 -19.94
C GLY A 98 3.65 -9.93 -19.37
N SER A 99 4.89 -10.26 -18.99
CA SER A 99 5.26 -11.56 -18.44
C SER A 99 4.54 -11.82 -17.11
N LYS A 100 3.95 -13.01 -16.97
CA LYS A 100 3.38 -13.50 -15.71
C LYS A 100 4.37 -14.44 -15.03
N LYS A 101 4.50 -14.32 -13.72
CA LYS A 101 5.35 -15.16 -12.88
C LYS A 101 4.62 -15.50 -11.59
N ASP A 102 4.93 -16.67 -11.04
CA ASP A 102 4.39 -17.08 -9.74
C ASP A 102 5.45 -16.78 -8.66
N LEU A 103 5.01 -16.10 -7.60
CA LEU A 103 5.83 -15.70 -6.46
C LEU A 103 5.33 -16.47 -5.23
N ALA A 104 6.19 -17.31 -4.65
CA ALA A 104 5.90 -17.99 -3.40
C ALA A 104 5.83 -16.98 -2.25
N ALA A 105 4.64 -16.81 -1.67
CA ALA A 105 4.36 -15.88 -0.61
C ALA A 105 3.22 -16.40 0.27
N ASN A 106 3.37 -16.24 1.59
CA ASN A 106 2.44 -16.76 2.59
C ASN A 106 1.49 -15.68 3.13
N GLY A 107 1.81 -14.41 2.90
CA GLY A 107 0.98 -13.28 3.26
C GLY A 107 1.06 -12.16 2.22
N LEU A 108 -0.07 -11.48 2.01
CA LEU A 108 -0.20 -10.32 1.15
C LEU A 108 -0.76 -9.15 1.96
N PHE A 109 -0.06 -8.03 1.95
CA PHE A 109 -0.47 -6.79 2.59
C PHE A 109 -0.71 -5.72 1.54
N TYR A 110 -1.83 -5.04 1.68
CA TYR A 110 -2.16 -3.90 0.86
C TYR A 110 -1.69 -2.64 1.59
N ALA A 111 -0.63 -2.04 1.09
CA ALA A 111 -0.20 -0.72 1.53
C ALA A 111 -1.00 0.32 0.70
N LEU A 112 -2.29 0.45 1.02
CA LEU A 112 -3.15 1.50 0.46
C LEU A 112 -2.92 2.79 1.26
N SER A 113 -2.76 3.91 0.56
CA SER A 113 -2.90 5.21 1.19
C SER A 113 -4.39 5.50 1.40
N HIS A 114 -4.76 5.98 2.58
CA HIS A 114 -6.13 6.40 2.86
C HIS A 114 -6.48 7.61 1.99
N GLU A 115 -7.44 7.43 1.10
CA GLU A 115 -8.07 8.52 0.36
C GLU A 115 -9.28 8.98 1.17
N PRO A 116 -9.30 10.21 1.70
CA PRO A 116 -10.41 10.69 2.50
C PRO A 116 -11.65 10.87 1.62
N ALA A 117 -12.83 10.49 2.13
CA ALA A 117 -14.12 10.59 1.43
C ALA A 117 -14.65 12.04 1.37
N THR A 118 -13.78 12.97 0.97
CA THR A 118 -14.01 14.42 1.01
C THR A 118 -14.35 15.00 -0.36
N GLU A 119 -14.51 14.14 -1.37
CA GLU A 119 -14.72 14.54 -2.77
C GLU A 119 -15.91 15.48 -2.94
N ILE A 120 -17.02 15.21 -2.23
CA ILE A 120 -18.22 16.05 -2.22
C ILE A 120 -18.04 17.41 -1.52
N PHE A 121 -17.01 17.53 -0.67
CA PHE A 121 -16.74 18.71 0.13
C PHE A 121 -15.60 19.58 -0.40
N ARG A 122 -14.86 19.14 -1.45
CA ARG A 122 -13.71 19.87 -1.99
C ARG A 122 -14.02 21.30 -2.44
N THR A 123 -15.27 21.58 -2.83
CA THR A 123 -15.73 22.91 -3.25
C THR A 123 -16.31 23.73 -2.10
N GLN A 124 -16.64 23.10 -0.98
CA GLN A 124 -17.37 23.72 0.14
C GLN A 124 -16.48 23.94 1.36
N LEU A 125 -15.49 23.07 1.57
CA LEU A 125 -14.57 23.08 2.69
C LEU A 125 -13.13 23.15 2.19
N GLN A 126 -12.29 23.81 2.97
CA GLN A 126 -10.87 23.85 2.68
C GLN A 126 -10.27 22.45 2.88
N THR A 127 -9.67 21.90 1.83
CA THR A 127 -8.94 20.63 1.87
C THR A 127 -7.46 20.83 1.60
N ASP A 128 -6.62 20.02 2.25
CA ASP A 128 -5.17 19.96 2.00
C ASP A 128 -4.89 19.26 0.63
N PRO A 129 -3.66 19.31 0.07
CA PRO A 129 -3.32 18.64 -1.20
C PRO A 129 -3.58 17.13 -1.19
N ASP A 130 -3.52 16.50 -0.02
CA ASP A 130 -3.83 15.07 0.18
C ASP A 130 -5.35 14.80 0.31
N GLY A 131 -6.18 15.84 0.22
CA GLY A 131 -7.64 15.77 0.24
C GLY A 131 -8.27 15.79 1.63
N TYR A 132 -7.50 15.89 2.70
CA TYR A 132 -8.05 15.96 4.07
C TYR A 132 -8.70 17.31 4.35
N ILE A 133 -9.80 17.33 5.11
CA ILE A 133 -10.43 18.58 5.54
C ILE A 133 -9.51 19.28 6.53
N VAL A 134 -9.18 20.53 6.26
CA VAL A 134 -8.36 21.35 7.14
C VAL A 134 -9.24 21.83 8.30
N SER A 135 -8.88 21.41 9.52
CA SER A 135 -9.45 21.94 10.76
C SER A 135 -8.48 22.90 11.44
N VAL A 136 -9.02 23.80 12.26
CA VAL A 136 -8.21 24.70 13.09
C VAL A 136 -7.49 23.86 14.16
N PRO A 137 -6.14 23.95 14.28
CA PRO A 137 -5.36 23.15 15.22
C PRO A 137 -5.92 23.20 16.64
N GLY A 138 -6.14 22.03 17.26
CA GLY A 138 -6.70 21.91 18.60
C GLY A 138 -8.23 22.01 18.69
N THR A 139 -8.94 22.10 17.55
CA THR A 139 -10.41 22.10 17.51
C THR A 139 -10.93 21.23 16.37
N THR A 140 -12.24 20.96 16.34
CA THR A 140 -12.92 20.28 15.23
C THR A 140 -13.48 21.25 14.19
N ARG A 141 -13.18 22.55 14.27
CA ARG A 141 -13.81 23.57 13.42
C ARG A 141 -13.17 23.59 12.03
N THR A 142 -14.00 23.61 11.00
CA THR A 142 -13.58 23.72 9.59
C THR A 142 -13.65 25.17 9.09
N SER A 143 -13.38 25.40 7.80
CA SER A 143 -13.50 26.72 7.17
C SER A 143 -14.92 27.28 7.17
N VAL A 144 -15.94 26.42 7.23
CA VAL A 144 -17.36 26.83 7.25
C VAL A 144 -17.90 26.78 8.67
N ARG A 145 -18.47 27.90 9.12
CA ARG A 145 -19.11 27.99 10.43
C ARG A 145 -20.28 27.01 10.51
N GLY A 146 -20.29 26.18 11.56
CA GLY A 146 -21.33 25.17 11.79
C GLY A 146 -20.97 23.79 11.23
N VAL A 147 -19.87 23.68 10.48
CA VAL A 147 -19.34 22.40 9.99
C VAL A 147 -18.10 22.01 10.79
N PHE A 148 -18.11 20.78 11.29
CA PHE A 148 -17.04 20.23 12.12
C PHE A 148 -16.47 18.97 11.47
N ALA A 149 -15.15 18.81 11.53
CA ALA A 149 -14.43 17.62 11.08
C ALA A 149 -13.75 16.97 12.28
N ALA A 150 -13.93 15.66 12.41
CA ALA A 150 -13.23 14.80 13.36
C ALA A 150 -12.63 13.62 12.58
N VAL A 151 -11.45 13.19 13.02
CA VAL A 151 -10.71 12.05 12.45
C VAL A 151 -10.86 10.86 13.38
#